data_AF-A0A7X6VRM6-F1
#
_entry.id   AF-A0A7X6VRM6-F1
#
_cell.length_a   1.000
_cell.length_b   1.000
_cell.length_c   1.000
_cell.angle_alpha   90.00
_cell.angle_beta   90.00
_cell.angle_gamma   90.00
#
_symmetry.space_group_name_H-M   'P 1'
#
loop_
_entity.id
_entity.type
_entity.pdbx_description
1 polymer ?
#
loop_
_entity_poly.entity_id
_entity_poly.type
_entity_poly.pdbx_seq_one_letter_code
_entity_poly.pdbx_strand_id
1 'polypeptide(L)'
;ALRVRPVLRTIDGELVLYKKPAGKFKKGMDVQIQDFLEQYNKGNVDTKYVFITHSLNHKGFLYMKEQLELNNVKLENLYEGFAGSVISSHCGAGTIGILYQVKELIKD
;
A
#
# COMPACT_ATOMS: atom_id res chain seq x y z
N ALA A 1 16.03 14.17 13.58
CA ALA A 1 14.65 13.97 13.12
C ALA A 1 14.11 12.60 13.58
N LEU A 2 12.85 12.51 14.00
CA LEU A 2 12.23 11.38 14.72
C LEU A 2 12.06 10.07 13.92
N ARG A 3 12.49 9.99 12.66
CA ARG A 3 12.40 8.80 11.77
C ARG A 3 11.02 8.12 11.74
N VAL A 4 9.94 8.85 12.02
CA VAL A 4 8.56 8.36 11.92
C VAL A 4 8.16 8.25 10.46
N ARG A 5 7.46 7.17 10.10
CA ARG A 5 6.93 6.90 8.77
C ARG A 5 5.41 6.86 8.85
N PRO A 6 4.70 7.95 8.54
CA PRO A 6 3.24 7.94 8.59
C PRO A 6 2.69 7.00 7.51
N VAL A 7 1.74 6.15 7.90
CA VAL A 7 0.95 5.32 6.99
C VAL A 7 -0.47 5.84 7.05
N LEU A 8 -1.00 6.25 5.90
CA LEU A 8 -2.36 6.76 5.76
C LEU A 8 -3.27 5.64 5.25
N ARG A 9 -4.56 5.73 5.56
CA ARG A 9 -5.61 4.84 5.05
C ARG A 9 -6.80 5.69 4.64
N THR A 10 -7.48 5.31 3.56
CA THR A 10 -8.74 5.95 3.17
C THR A 10 -9.89 5.30 3.94
N ILE A 11 -10.66 6.08 4.69
CA ILE A 11 -11.88 5.66 5.39
C ILE A 11 -12.97 6.67 5.06
N ASP A 12 -14.12 6.20 4.56
CA ASP A 12 -15.26 7.05 4.17
C ASP A 12 -14.88 8.23 3.24
N GLY A 13 -13.91 7.98 2.34
CA GLY A 13 -13.42 8.97 1.39
C GLY A 13 -12.34 9.92 1.94
N GLU A 14 -12.00 9.83 3.23
CA GLU A 14 -10.99 10.68 3.86
C GLU A 14 -9.68 9.94 4.10
N LEU A 15 -8.55 10.62 3.91
CA LEU A 15 -7.23 10.12 4.26
C LEU A 15 -6.95 10.33 5.75
N VAL A 16 -7.00 9.25 6.52
CA VAL A 16 -6.73 9.28 7.95
C VAL A 16 -5.33 8.77 8.27
N LEU A 17 -4.72 9.34 9.31
CA LEU A 17 -3.44 8.87 9.82
C LEU A 17 -3.62 7.59 10.62
N TYR A 18 -3.29 6.47 10.00
CA TYR A 18 -3.59 5.14 10.53
C TYR A 18 -2.49 4.62 11.46
N LYS A 19 -1.23 4.58 10.99
CA LYS A 19 -0.09 4.05 11.78
C LYS A 19 1.13 4.98 11.66
N LYS A 20 1.99 4.96 12.68
CA LYS A 20 3.22 5.76 12.78
C LYS A 20 4.47 4.91 13.12
N PRO A 21 4.82 3.87 12.32
CA PRO A 21 6.02 3.10 12.59
C PRO A 21 7.28 3.97 12.58
N ALA A 22 8.16 3.76 13.56
CA ALA A 22 9.46 4.43 13.64
C ALA A 22 10.57 3.58 13.00
N GLY A 23 11.39 4.21 12.15
CA GLY A 23 12.62 3.61 11.60
C GLY A 23 12.83 3.86 10.10
N LYS A 24 13.28 2.81 9.41
CA LYS A 24 13.52 2.82 7.96
C LYS A 24 12.19 2.96 7.21
N PHE A 25 12.23 3.57 6.02
CA PHE A 25 11.05 3.74 5.16
C PHE A 25 10.33 2.41 4.88
N LYS A 26 11.12 1.33 4.74
CA LYS A 26 10.67 -0.06 4.61
C LYS A 26 9.57 -0.44 5.63
N LYS A 27 9.69 -0.03 6.89
CA LYS A 27 8.68 -0.35 7.93
C LYS A 27 7.28 0.20 7.61
N GLY A 28 7.19 1.34 6.94
CA GLY A 28 5.90 1.88 6.50
C GLY A 28 5.28 1.03 5.39
N MET A 29 6.09 0.54 4.45
CA MET A 29 5.64 -0.39 3.41
C MET A 29 5.27 -1.76 4.01
N ASP A 30 6.05 -2.26 4.96
CA ASP A 30 5.78 -3.53 5.64
C ASP A 30 4.41 -3.53 6.32
N VAL A 31 4.02 -2.41 6.94
CA VAL A 31 2.68 -2.23 7.52
C VAL A 31 1.59 -2.36 6.46
N GLN A 32 1.76 -1.73 5.30
CA GLN A 32 0.77 -1.82 4.21
C GLN A 32 0.66 -3.24 3.65
N ILE A 33 1.81 -3.93 3.52
CA ILE A 33 1.88 -5.31 3.05
C ILE A 33 1.19 -6.24 4.06
N GLN A 34 1.44 -6.06 5.36
CA GLN A 34 0.79 -6.84 6.41
C GLN A 34 -0.73 -6.68 6.39
N ASP A 35 -1.23 -5.44 6.30
CA ASP A 35 -2.67 -5.18 6.22
C ASP A 35 -3.28 -5.84 4.97
N PHE A 36 -2.61 -5.76 3.82
CA PHE A 36 -3.03 -6.44 2.59
C PHE A 36 -3.07 -7.97 2.77
N LEU A 37 -2.00 -8.57 3.30
CA LEU A 37 -1.88 -10.02 3.50
C LEU A 37 -2.96 -10.53 4.46
N GLU A 38 -3.30 -9.76 5.48
CA GLU A 38 -4.40 -10.09 6.40
C GLU A 38 -5.73 -10.24 5.65
N GLN A 39 -6.08 -9.27 4.80
CA GLN A 39 -7.31 -9.32 4.01
C GLN A 39 -7.25 -10.43 2.95
N TYR A 40 -6.09 -10.62 2.31
CA TYR A 40 -5.88 -11.65 1.29
C TYR A 40 -6.03 -13.06 1.88
N ASN A 41 -5.42 -13.33 3.03
CA ASN A 41 -5.49 -14.64 3.69
C ASN A 41 -6.89 -14.96 4.21
N LYS A 42 -7.70 -13.94 4.52
CA LYS A 42 -9.13 -14.09 4.80
C LYS A 42 -9.98 -14.38 3.55
N GLY A 43 -9.38 -14.38 2.36
CA GLY A 43 -10.10 -14.50 1.08
C GLY A 43 -10.90 -13.25 0.72
N ASN A 44 -10.66 -12.12 1.41
CA ASN A 44 -11.45 -10.89 1.31
C ASN A 44 -10.95 -9.92 0.23
N VAL A 45 -9.88 -10.24 -0.50
CA VAL A 45 -9.35 -9.39 -1.56
C VAL A 45 -9.89 -9.81 -2.91
N ASP A 46 -10.33 -8.84 -3.72
CA ASP A 46 -10.49 -9.02 -5.16
C ASP A 46 -9.11 -8.99 -5.83
N THR A 47 -8.68 -10.13 -6.35
CA THR A 47 -7.36 -10.33 -6.95
C THR A 47 -7.27 -9.85 -8.40
N LYS A 48 -8.39 -9.41 -8.99
CA LYS A 48 -8.47 -8.98 -10.39
C LYS A 48 -7.72 -7.68 -10.64
N TYR A 49 -7.78 -6.76 -9.68
CA TYR A 49 -7.24 -5.40 -9.82
C TYR A 49 -6.52 -4.95 -8.55
N VAL A 50 -5.25 -5.34 -8.41
CA VAL A 50 -4.39 -4.82 -7.35
C VAL A 50 -3.37 -3.84 -7.95
N PHE A 51 -3.22 -2.69 -7.32
CA PHE A 51 -2.29 -1.65 -7.76
C PHE A 51 -1.26 -1.39 -6.68
N ILE A 52 -0.02 -1.18 -7.09
CA ILE A 52 0.98 -0.51 -6.26
C ILE A 52 1.30 0.81 -6.96
N THR A 53 0.81 1.90 -6.40
CA THR A 53 0.95 3.25 -6.98
C THR A 53 2.00 4.04 -6.23
N HIS A 54 2.89 4.72 -6.96
CA HIS A 54 3.96 5.51 -6.36
C HIS A 54 4.22 6.86 -7.05
N SER A 55 4.91 7.74 -6.33
CA SER A 55 5.47 9.00 -6.80
C SER A 55 6.99 8.88 -6.78
N LEU A 56 7.61 8.63 -7.94
CA LEU A 56 9.07 8.50 -8.12
C LEU A 56 9.73 7.45 -7.20
N ASN A 57 9.04 6.34 -6.89
CA ASN A 57 9.52 5.28 -5.98
C ASN A 57 9.42 3.87 -6.58
N HIS A 58 10.01 3.67 -7.76
CA HIS A 58 10.07 2.37 -8.43
C HIS A 58 10.76 1.29 -7.57
N LYS A 59 11.76 1.67 -6.75
CA LYS A 59 12.40 0.73 -5.81
C LYS A 59 11.42 0.21 -4.75
N GLY A 60 10.53 1.06 -4.26
CA GLY A 60 9.45 0.66 -3.35
C GLY A 60 8.46 -0.29 -4.03
N PHE A 61 8.11 -0.02 -5.30
CA PHE A 61 7.25 -0.90 -6.08
C PHE A 61 7.84 -2.32 -6.19
N LEU A 62 9.09 -2.43 -6.63
CA LEU A 62 9.78 -3.72 -6.74
C LEU A 62 9.85 -4.45 -5.40
N TYR A 63 10.13 -3.71 -4.32
CA TYR A 63 10.16 -4.28 -2.98
C TYR A 63 8.79 -4.85 -2.57
N MET A 64 7.71 -4.08 -2.71
CA MET A 64 6.38 -4.56 -2.34
C MET A 64 5.96 -5.76 -3.18
N LYS A 65 6.24 -5.74 -4.49
CA LYS A 65 6.01 -6.87 -5.39
C LYS A 65 6.75 -8.13 -4.92
N GLU A 66 8.04 -8.03 -4.63
CA GLU A 66 8.85 -9.14 -4.11
C GLU A 66 8.25 -9.72 -2.81
N GLN A 67 7.80 -8.87 -1.88
CA GLN A 67 7.17 -9.35 -0.65
C GLN A 67 5.86 -10.10 -0.90
N LEU A 68 5.04 -9.65 -1.85
CA LEU A 68 3.82 -10.38 -2.22
C LEU A 68 4.16 -11.76 -2.81
N GLU A 69 5.18 -11.85 -3.66
CA GLU A 69 5.67 -13.10 -4.24
C GLU A 69 6.20 -14.07 -3.17
N LEU A 70 7.03 -13.58 -2.24
CA LEU A 70 7.57 -14.37 -1.11
C LEU A 70 6.47 -14.91 -0.18
N ASN A 71 5.34 -14.20 -0.07
CA ASN A 71 4.18 -14.64 0.71
C ASN A 71 3.19 -15.48 -0.12
N ASN A 72 3.59 -15.95 -1.30
CA ASN A 72 2.77 -16.80 -2.18
C ASN A 72 1.43 -16.17 -2.57
N VAL A 73 1.33 -14.84 -2.62
CA VAL A 73 0.13 -14.14 -3.06
C VAL A 73 -0.11 -14.43 -4.54
N LYS A 74 -1.33 -14.86 -4.88
CA LYS A 74 -1.76 -15.16 -6.25
C LYS A 74 -2.76 -14.09 -6.68
N LEU A 75 -2.26 -13.13 -7.45
CA LEU A 75 -3.05 -12.08 -8.07
C LEU A 75 -3.33 -12.47 -9.52
N GLU A 76 -4.53 -12.15 -10.01
CA GLU A 76 -4.81 -12.25 -11.45
C GLU A 76 -4.04 -11.15 -12.18
N ASN A 77 -4.07 -9.91 -11.66
CA ASN A 77 -3.29 -8.81 -12.17
C ASN A 77 -2.71 -7.94 -11.04
N LEU A 78 -1.45 -7.54 -11.22
CA LEU A 78 -0.77 -6.54 -10.40
C LEU A 78 -0.27 -5.41 -11.30
N TYR A 79 -0.76 -4.19 -11.05
CA TYR A 79 -0.43 -3.01 -11.83
C TYR A 79 0.54 -2.09 -11.09
N GLU A 80 1.59 -1.64 -11.78
CA GLU A 80 2.38 -0.50 -11.34
C GLU A 80 1.65 0.80 -11.71
N GLY A 81 1.30 1.60 -10.71
CA GLY A 81 0.66 2.90 -10.89
C GLY A 81 1.64 4.05 -10.65
N PHE A 82 1.44 5.15 -11.37
CA PHE A 82 2.20 6.38 -11.18
C PHE A 82 1.26 7.50 -10.75
N ALA A 83 1.56 8.14 -9.62
CA ALA A 83 0.80 9.29 -9.16
C ALA A 83 0.96 10.47 -10.15
N GLY A 84 -0.16 10.99 -10.67
CA GLY A 84 -0.16 12.15 -11.56
C GLY A 84 0.32 13.44 -10.88
N SER A 85 0.49 14.51 -11.67
CA SER A 85 1.08 15.79 -11.20
C SER A 85 0.34 16.41 -10.01
N VAL A 86 -1.00 16.40 -10.01
CA VAL A 86 -1.80 16.97 -8.92
C VAL A 86 -1.62 16.18 -7.63
N ILE A 87 -1.69 14.85 -7.70
CA ILE A 87 -1.54 14.01 -6.49
C ILE A 87 -0.10 14.06 -5.98
N SER A 88 0.88 14.01 -6.89
CA SER A 88 2.30 14.03 -6.53
C SER A 88 2.77 15.36 -5.96
N SER A 89 2.15 16.49 -6.31
CA SER A 89 2.45 17.79 -5.69
C SER A 89 2.03 17.83 -4.21
N HIS A 90 0.97 17.10 -3.82
CA HIS A 90 0.54 16.98 -2.43
C HIS A 90 1.32 15.93 -1.65
N CYS A 91 1.51 14.74 -2.22
CA CYS A 91 2.12 13.63 -1.49
C CYS A 91 3.65 13.60 -1.54
N GLY A 92 4.26 14.35 -2.47
CA GLY A 92 5.70 14.44 -2.62
C GLY A 92 6.37 13.19 -3.20
N ALA A 93 7.67 13.32 -3.49
CA ALA A 93 8.49 12.21 -3.99
C ALA A 93 8.71 11.15 -2.92
N GLY A 94 8.68 9.87 -3.32
CA GLY A 94 8.86 8.73 -2.45
C GLY A 94 7.57 8.09 -1.95
N THR A 95 6.42 8.75 -2.09
CA THR A 95 5.12 8.19 -1.66
C THR A 95 4.78 6.91 -2.42
N ILE A 96 4.24 5.92 -1.71
CA ILE A 96 3.82 4.63 -2.26
C ILE A 96 2.64 4.06 -1.48
N GLY A 97 1.71 3.43 -2.20
CA GLY A 97 0.50 2.82 -1.66
C GLY A 97 0.14 1.53 -2.39
N ILE A 98 -0.37 0.52 -1.66
CA ILE A 98 -1.09 -0.63 -2.24
C ILE A 98 -2.60 -0.37 -2.21
N LEU A 99 -3.27 -0.59 -3.33
CA LEU A 99 -4.71 -0.40 -3.51
C LEU A 99 -5.34 -1.70 -3.99
N TYR A 100 -6.48 -2.04 -3.40
CA TYR A 100 -7.23 -3.26 -3.69
C TYR A 100 -8.68 -3.09 -3.26
N GLN A 101 -9.58 -3.82 -3.89
CA GLN A 101 -10.97 -3.91 -3.47
C GLN A 101 -11.12 -5.07 -2.48
N VAL A 102 -11.92 -4.84 -1.44
CA VAL A 102 -12.37 -5.90 -0.53
C VAL A 102 -13.75 -6.40 -0.93
N LYS A 103 -14.01 -7.70 -0.76
CA LYS A 103 -15.32 -8.31 -1.04
C LYS A 103 -16.35 -7.89 0.00
N GLU A 104 -15.92 -7.83 1.25
CA GLU A 104 -16.71 -7.39 2.39
C GLU A 104 -15.95 -6.31 3.15
N LEU A 105 -16.65 -5.19 3.41
CA LEU A 105 -16.13 -4.13 4.27
C LEU A 105 -16.21 -4.60 5.72
N ILE A 106 -15.06 -5.03 6.26
CA ILE A 106 -14.92 -5.25 7.70
C ILE A 106 -14.84 -3.86 8.34
N LYS A 107 -15.89 -3.49 9.07
CA LYS A 107 -15.88 -2.28 9.90
C LYS A 107 -15.12 -2.61 11.19
N ASP A 108 -13.88 -2.17 11.27
CA ASP A 108 -13.11 -2.09 12.52
C ASP A 108 -13.54 -0.87 13.35
#